data_AF-A0A0A9EDV6-F1
#
_entry.id   AF-A0A0A9EDV6-F1
#
_cell.length_a   1.000
_cell.length_b   1.000
_cell.length_c   1.000
_cell.angle_alpha   90.00
_cell.angle_beta   90.00
_cell.angle_gamma   90.00
#
_symmetry.space_group_name_H-M   'P 1'
#
loop_
_entity.id
_entity.type
_entity.pdbx_description
1 polymer ?
#
loop_
_entity_poly.entity_id
_entity_poly.type
_entity_poly.pdbx_seq_one_letter_code
_entity_poly.pdbx_strand_id
1 'polypeptide(L)'
;MPLFNYESSWIPNVLHCYGLRLGEMERDCLIVYSASMLIFERLLLSSDPYQVQVCKKCGLLGYYNHKLKTSYCSMCKNGENMAKMRLPYACKLLFQELQAMNVVPRLKLTEG
;
A
#
# COMPACT_ATOMS: atom_id res chain seq x y z
N MET A 1 -1.79 -17.66 -13.13
CA MET A 1 -2.79 -18.27 -12.23
C MET A 1 -2.04 -19.16 -11.25
N PRO A 2 -2.39 -19.24 -9.96
CA PRO A 2 -3.73 -19.12 -9.35
C PRO A 2 -4.04 -17.68 -8.92
N LEU A 3 -5.19 -17.08 -9.25
CA LEU A 3 -6.54 -17.24 -8.66
C LEU A 3 -6.56 -16.99 -7.14
N PHE A 4 -6.43 -15.72 -6.76
CA PHE A 4 -6.96 -15.22 -5.49
C PHE A 4 -8.46 -15.06 -5.69
N ASN A 5 -9.21 -16.12 -5.37
CA ASN A 5 -10.66 -16.13 -5.38
C ASN A 5 -11.17 -15.17 -4.29
N TYR A 6 -11.64 -14.00 -4.69
CA TYR A 6 -12.52 -13.14 -3.89
C TYR A 6 -13.96 -13.61 -4.16
N GLU A 7 -14.29 -14.81 -3.68
CA GLU A 7 -15.65 -15.32 -3.59
C GLU A 7 -16.03 -15.38 -2.11
N SER A 8 -16.55 -14.28 -1.61
CA SER A 8 -17.50 -14.30 -0.51
C SER A 8 -18.66 -13.39 -0.90
N SER A 9 -19.57 -14.04 -1.60
CA SER A 9 -20.93 -13.67 -1.92
C SER A 9 -21.58 -12.81 -0.83
N TRP A 10 -22.08 -11.68 -1.31
CA TRP A 10 -23.16 -10.88 -0.77
C TRP A 10 -24.27 -11.77 -0.18
N ILE A 11 -24.31 -11.89 1.15
CA ILE A 11 -25.52 -12.27 1.87
C ILE A 11 -26.32 -10.98 2.07
N PRO A 12 -27.44 -10.74 1.34
CA PRO A 12 -28.30 -9.60 1.62
C PRO A 12 -29.00 -9.83 2.96
N ASN A 13 -28.79 -8.91 3.92
CA ASN A 13 -29.51 -8.74 5.19
C ASN A 13 -28.81 -9.11 6.53
N VAL A 14 -27.47 -9.02 6.62
CA VAL A 14 -26.72 -8.62 7.84
C VAL A 14 -25.45 -7.87 7.38
N LEU A 15 -25.61 -6.71 6.73
CA LEU A 15 -24.63 -6.26 5.72
C LEU A 15 -23.77 -5.06 6.12
N HIS A 16 -23.35 -5.00 7.38
CA HIS A 16 -22.18 -4.18 7.73
C HIS A 16 -21.40 -4.91 8.82
N CYS A 17 -20.42 -5.73 8.43
CA CYS A 17 -19.36 -6.13 9.34
C CYS A 17 -18.50 -4.90 9.59
N TYR A 18 -18.89 -4.07 10.57
CA TYR A 18 -18.09 -2.95 11.01
C TYR A 18 -16.84 -3.52 11.68
N GLY A 19 -15.68 -3.27 11.06
CA GLY A 19 -14.40 -3.53 11.69
C GLY A 19 -14.26 -2.64 12.94
N LEU A 20 -13.76 -3.22 14.02
CA LEU A 20 -13.35 -2.43 15.18
C LEU A 20 -12.10 -1.62 14.80
N ARG A 21 -12.15 -0.31 15.04
CA ARG A 21 -11.02 0.57 14.73
C ARG A 21 -9.93 0.35 15.76
N LEU A 22 -8.75 -0.07 15.29
CA LEU A 22 -7.58 -0.15 16.14
C LEU A 22 -7.13 1.27 16.52
N GLY A 23 -7.25 1.63 17.79
CA GLY A 23 -6.90 2.94 18.33
C GLY A 23 -5.40 3.12 18.57
N GLU A 24 -4.99 4.35 18.88
CA GLU A 24 -3.61 4.68 19.28
C GLU A 24 -3.19 3.86 20.52
N MET A 25 -4.05 3.82 21.55
CA MET A 25 -3.78 3.06 22.79
C MET A 25 -3.60 1.55 22.56
N GLU A 26 -4.33 0.98 21.61
CA GLU A 26 -4.24 -0.44 21.28
C GLU A 26 -2.97 -0.76 20.49
N ARG A 27 -2.55 0.16 19.60
CA ARG A 27 -1.25 0.07 18.92
C ARG A 27 -0.10 0.16 19.93
N ASP A 28 -0.16 1.08 20.88
CA ASP A 28 0.88 1.26 21.90
C ASP A 28 1.03 0.03 22.78
N CYS A 29 -0.09 -0.59 23.17
CA CYS A 29 -0.08 -1.86 23.92
C CYS A 29 0.61 -2.99 23.13
N LEU A 30 0.33 -3.12 21.83
CA LEU A 30 0.96 -4.13 20.97
C LEU A 30 2.48 -3.89 20.79
N ILE A 31 2.92 -2.63 20.77
CA ILE A 31 4.33 -2.27 20.71
C ILE A 31 5.03 -2.65 22.01
N VAL A 32 4.42 -2.36 23.16
CA VAL A 32 4.95 -2.74 24.49
C VAL A 32 5.10 -4.25 24.61
N TYR A 33 4.12 -5.02 24.12
CA TYR A 33 4.19 -6.49 24.10
C TYR A 33 5.18 -7.05 23.06
N SER A 34 5.84 -6.19 22.27
CA SER A 34 6.78 -6.56 21.21
C SER A 34 6.19 -7.49 20.15
N ALA A 35 4.88 -7.40 19.91
CA ALA A 35 4.18 -8.22 18.92
C ALA A 35 4.17 -7.55 17.53
N SER A 36 5.35 -7.39 16.95
CA SER A 36 5.53 -6.76 15.63
C SER A 36 4.78 -7.47 14.50
N MET A 37 4.71 -8.81 14.53
CA MET A 37 3.98 -9.59 13.53
C MET A 37 2.47 -9.32 13.58
N LEU A 38 1.89 -9.21 14.77
CA LEU A 38 0.47 -8.90 14.95
C LEU A 38 0.15 -7.48 14.50
N ILE A 39 1.04 -6.51 14.78
CA ILE A 39 0.91 -5.14 14.28
C ILE A 39 0.90 -5.11 12.75
N PHE A 40 1.81 -5.86 12.12
CA PHE A 40 1.88 -5.95 10.66
C PHE A 40 0.64 -6.60 10.05
N GLU A 41 0.13 -7.67 10.67
CA GLU A 41 -1.09 -8.34 10.21
C GLU A 41 -2.30 -7.40 10.26
N ARG A 42 -2.49 -6.72 11.39
CA ARG A 42 -3.65 -5.82 11.58
C ARG A 42 -3.57 -4.55 10.76
N LEU A 43 -2.41 -3.90 10.68
CA LEU A 43 -2.27 -2.61 9.99
C LEU A 43 -2.03 -2.72 8.48
N LEU A 44 -1.49 -3.85 7.99
CA LEU A 44 -1.21 -4.04 6.56
C LEU A 44 -2.02 -5.15 5.91
N LEU A 45 -1.95 -6.39 6.43
CA LEU A 45 -2.50 -7.56 5.74
C LEU A 45 -4.04 -7.57 5.76
N SER A 46 -4.64 -7.25 6.91
CA SER A 46 -6.09 -7.28 7.10
C SER A 46 -6.79 -5.93 6.87
N SER A 47 -6.06 -4.82 6.88
CA SER A 47 -6.65 -3.48 6.69
C SER A 47 -6.67 -3.09 5.21
N ASP A 48 -5.51 -2.74 4.63
CA ASP A 48 -5.46 -2.09 3.31
C ASP A 48 -4.22 -2.50 2.47
N PRO A 49 -4.02 -3.79 2.15
CA PRO A 49 -2.85 -4.20 1.39
C PRO A 49 -2.90 -3.65 -0.05
N TYR A 50 -1.96 -2.78 -0.42
CA TYR A 50 -1.90 -2.19 -1.76
C TYR A 50 -0.53 -2.40 -2.43
N GLN A 51 -0.54 -2.79 -3.70
CA GLN A 51 0.67 -2.99 -4.49
C GLN A 51 0.99 -1.74 -5.30
N VAL A 52 2.10 -1.08 -4.98
CA VAL A 52 2.57 0.15 -5.61
C VAL A 52 3.80 -0.10 -6.46
N GLN A 53 3.95 0.69 -7.51
CA GLN A 53 5.15 0.69 -8.33
C GLN A 53 5.96 1.96 -8.04
N VAL A 54 7.24 1.79 -7.72
CA VAL A 54 8.13 2.88 -7.34
C VAL A 54 9.34 2.87 -8.26
N CYS A 55 9.75 4.05 -8.73
CA CYS A 55 10.94 4.20 -9.54
C CYS A 55 12.21 4.15 -8.66
N LYS A 56 13.19 3.28 -8.99
CA LYS A 56 14.47 3.17 -8.25
C LYS A 56 15.34 4.43 -8.33
N LYS A 57 15.31 5.14 -9.46
CA LYS A 57 16.10 6.38 -9.68
C LYS A 57 15.46 7.62 -9.05
N CYS A 58 14.14 7.73 -9.21
CA CYS A 58 13.36 8.93 -8.92
C CYS A 58 12.80 8.96 -7.49
N GLY A 59 12.61 7.80 -6.89
CA GLY A 59 11.92 7.61 -5.61
C GLY A 59 10.45 8.01 -5.62
N LEU A 60 9.85 8.21 -6.80
CA LEU A 60 8.44 8.58 -6.97
C LEU A 60 7.59 7.37 -7.27
N LEU A 61 6.31 7.49 -6.91
CA LEU A 61 5.28 6.54 -7.30
C LEU A 61 5.05 6.67 -8.81
N GLY A 62 5.07 5.54 -9.51
CA GLY A 62 4.65 5.44 -10.91
C GLY A 62 3.25 4.85 -11.03
N TYR A 63 2.71 4.91 -12.23
CA TYR A 63 1.44 4.28 -12.58
C TYR A 63 1.68 3.07 -13.48
N TYR A 64 0.80 2.09 -13.39
CA TYR A 64 0.84 0.92 -14.24
C TYR A 64 -0.08 1.12 -15.43
N ASN A 65 0.45 0.98 -16.65
CA ASN A 65 -0.35 1.06 -17.86
C ASN A 65 -0.83 -0.34 -18.26
N HIS A 66 -2.12 -0.62 -18.05
CA HIS A 66 -2.70 -1.92 -18.35
C HIS A 66 -2.69 -2.27 -19.85
N LYS A 67 -2.68 -1.27 -20.75
CA LYS A 67 -2.68 -1.50 -22.21
C LYS A 67 -1.32 -2.00 -22.70
N LEU A 68 -0.25 -1.37 -22.22
CA LEU A 68 1.13 -1.69 -22.62
C LEU A 68 1.79 -2.73 -21.70
N LYS A 69 1.12 -3.12 -20.60
CA LYS A 69 1.66 -3.99 -19.53
C LYS A 69 3.00 -3.49 -18.96
N THR A 70 3.27 -2.19 -19.08
CA THR A 70 4.49 -1.55 -18.59
C THR A 70 4.17 -0.58 -17.46
N SER A 71 5.09 -0.54 -16.51
CA SER A 71 5.15 0.47 -15.45
C SER A 71 5.73 1.76 -16.02
N TYR A 72 5.15 2.90 -15.71
CA TYR A 72 5.63 4.19 -16.21
C TYR A 72 5.82 5.20 -15.08
N CYS A 73 6.93 5.93 -15.14
CA CYS A 73 7.23 7.01 -14.21
C CYS A 73 7.03 8.39 -14.88
N SER A 74 6.30 9.29 -14.21
CA SER A 74 6.04 10.65 -14.72
C SER A 74 7.32 11.46 -14.98
N MET A 75 8.32 11.32 -14.11
CA MET A 75 9.54 12.14 -14.20
C MET A 75 10.60 11.58 -15.15
N CYS A 76 10.90 10.28 -15.06
CA CYS A 76 11.97 9.69 -15.86
C CYS A 76 11.50 9.21 -17.23
N LYS A 77 10.19 9.17 -17.50
CA LYS A 77 9.56 8.65 -18.73
C LYS A 77 10.06 7.26 -19.19
N ASN A 78 10.73 6.54 -18.30
CA ASN A 78 11.29 5.22 -18.54
C ASN A 78 10.53 4.20 -17.69
N GLY A 79 10.31 3.00 -18.25
CA GLY A 79 9.61 1.91 -17.59
C GLY A 79 10.50 0.81 -17.04
N GLU A 80 11.80 0.83 -17.36
CA GLU A 80 12.72 -0.28 -17.08
C GLU A 80 13.13 -0.39 -15.60
N ASN A 81 13.20 0.72 -14.87
CA ASN A 81 13.77 0.75 -13.52
C ASN A 81 12.71 0.92 -12.40
N MET A 82 11.63 0.16 -12.53
CA MET A 82 10.47 0.19 -11.63
C MET A 82 10.45 -1.05 -10.73
N ALA A 83 10.33 -0.83 -9.42
CA ALA A 83 10.18 -1.88 -8.42
C ALA A 83 8.73 -1.95 -7.93
N LYS A 84 8.23 -3.15 -7.65
CA LYS A 84 6.90 -3.35 -7.03
C LYS A 84 7.09 -3.53 -5.53
N MET A 85 6.33 -2.78 -4.74
CA MET A 85 6.33 -2.83 -3.27
C MET A 85 4.89 -2.98 -2.77
N ARG A 86 4.70 -3.63 -1.62
CA ARG A 86 3.42 -3.65 -0.90
C ARG A 86 3.47 -2.63 0.23
N LEU A 87 2.45 -1.79 0.32
CA LEU A 87 2.29 -0.76 1.34
C LEU A 87 0.79 -0.52 1.61
N PRO A 88 0.40 0.08 2.75
CA PRO A 88 -1.01 0.30 3.02
C PRO A 88 -1.55 1.44 2.16
N TYR A 89 -2.79 1.34 1.67
CA TYR A 89 -3.36 2.34 0.78
C TYR A 89 -3.36 3.76 1.37
N ALA A 90 -3.56 3.88 2.69
CA ALA A 90 -3.46 5.14 3.41
C ALA A 90 -2.10 5.86 3.20
N CYS A 91 -0.98 5.12 3.18
CA CYS A 91 0.34 5.71 2.91
C CYS A 91 0.47 6.21 1.46
N LYS A 92 -0.15 5.52 0.49
CA LYS A 92 -0.17 5.99 -0.90
C LYS A 92 -0.89 7.35 -1.01
N LEU A 93 -2.03 7.49 -0.34
CA LEU A 93 -2.81 8.74 -0.30
C LEU A 93 -2.01 9.87 0.35
N LEU A 94 -1.39 9.61 1.50
CA LEU A 94 -0.53 10.58 2.18
C LEU A 94 0.56 11.12 1.25
N PHE A 95 1.22 10.25 0.48
CA PHE A 95 2.22 10.71 -0.50
C PHE A 95 1.64 11.58 -1.62
N GLN A 96 0.38 11.37 -2.00
CA GLN A 96 -0.32 12.20 -2.99
C GLN A 96 -0.70 13.56 -2.40
N GLU A 97 -1.15 13.61 -1.15
CA GLU A 97 -1.46 14.85 -0.45
C GLU A 97 -0.21 15.70 -0.22
N LEU A 98 0.92 15.08 0.16
CA LEU A 98 2.20 15.78 0.25
C LEU A 98 2.62 16.39 -1.09
N GLN A 99 2.47 15.64 -2.19
CA GLN A 99 2.77 16.14 -3.53
C GLN A 99 1.86 17.31 -3.93
N ALA A 100 0.58 17.30 -3.52
CA ALA A 100 -0.34 18.41 -3.76
C ALA A 100 0.09 19.69 -3.01
N MET A 101 0.75 19.55 -1.85
CA MET A 101 1.34 20.66 -1.09
C MET A 101 2.77 21.03 -1.55
N ASN A 102 3.20 20.55 -2.73
CA ASN A 102 4.54 20.78 -3.28
C ASN A 102 5.70 20.18 -2.44
N VAL A 103 5.40 19.22 -1.56
CA VAL A 103 6.41 18.45 -0.82
C VAL A 103 6.59 17.12 -1.55
N VAL A 104 7.80 16.85 -2.04
CA VAL A 104 8.07 15.65 -2.83
C VAL A 104 8.70 14.54 -1.96
N PRO A 105 7.94 13.53 -1.52
CA PRO A 105 8.51 12.39 -0.81
C PRO A 105 9.35 11.53 -1.78
N ARG A 106 10.63 11.34 -1.47
CA ARG A 106 11.56 10.51 -2.25
C ARG A 106 11.83 9.20 -1.52
N LEU A 107 11.34 8.09 -2.06
CA LEU A 107 11.59 6.75 -1.53
C LEU A 107 12.94 6.22 -2.00
N LYS A 108 13.83 5.88 -1.07
CA LYS A 108 15.07 5.15 -1.36
C LYS A 108 14.81 3.66 -1.19
N LEU A 109 14.82 2.92 -2.28
CA LEU A 109 14.72 1.46 -2.24
C LEU A 109 16.09 0.88 -1.90
N THR A 110 16.16 0.10 -0.84
CA THR A 110 17.30 -0.76 -0.55
C THR A 110 16.89 -2.17 -0.96
N GLU A 111 17.71 -2.83 -1.76
CA GLU A 111 17.52 -4.24 -2.11
C GLU A 111 17.97 -5.06 -0.89
N GLY A 112 17.06 -5.90 -0.38
CA GLY A 112 17.29 -6.78 0.76
C GLY A 112 17.15 -8.24 0.35
#